data_AF-A0A7G2CM63-F1
#
_entry.id   AF-A0A7G2CM63-F1
#
_cell.length_a   1.000
_cell.length_b   1.000
_cell.length_c   1.000
_cell.angle_alpha   90.00
_cell.angle_beta   90.00
_cell.angle_gamma   90.00
#
_symmetry.space_group_name_H-M   'P 1'
#
loop_
_entity.id
_entity.type
_entity.pdbx_description
1 polymer ?
#
loop_
_entity_poly.entity_id
_entity_poly.type
_entity_poly.pdbx_seq_one_letter_code
_entity_poly.pdbx_strand_id
1 'polypeptide(L)'
;MNEDSSRSHSILSIEHVRSRAKFHLVDLAGSERNKKTLNTGVRFKESIAINTGLLTLGNVIRALHRNALSEQPNGYVPYRNSKLTRLLQDSLGGNCRTLFVACVAPNQRNADETLRSLQYCALAQRIVNEATVQRPSAPTDVAGDYIDHAVYEEICTYCLAQEEELTVTRAEMERTVGRLSVCEEELRNDTIVFQRQIGEIERLAAYSVSLEERVRLLEDRLGGERQCFSSPLSEEEGTQSREEQLFRLAKEVLHYQNHNTELKNKLSAAVSLLDSQRRESALLRLEINELHQALHRDDKQ
;
A
#
# COMPACT_ATOMS: atom_id res chain seq x y z
N MET A 1 18.89 4.32 -1.60
CA MET A 1 19.02 3.30 -2.65
C MET A 1 20.50 3.01 -2.80
N ASN A 2 20.89 1.73 -2.80
CA ASN A 2 22.26 1.31 -2.55
C ASN A 2 23.15 1.43 -3.79
N GLU A 3 24.44 1.70 -3.57
CA GLU A 3 25.46 1.66 -4.63
C GLU A 3 25.62 0.25 -5.23
N ASP A 4 25.28 -0.79 -4.47
CA ASP A 4 25.34 -2.21 -4.84
C ASP A 4 24.09 -2.76 -5.54
N SER A 5 23.13 -1.92 -5.96
CA SER A 5 21.95 -2.41 -6.68
C SER A 5 22.36 -3.10 -7.99
N SER A 6 21.98 -4.36 -8.17
CA SER A 6 22.20 -5.14 -9.39
C SER A 6 21.60 -4.40 -10.61
N ARG A 7 22.45 -4.03 -11.57
CA ARG A 7 22.08 -3.31 -12.80
C ARG A 7 21.92 -4.23 -14.02
N SER A 8 21.74 -5.52 -13.77
CA SER A 8 21.56 -6.52 -14.82
C SER A 8 20.74 -7.69 -14.29
N HIS A 9 20.01 -8.33 -15.18
CA HIS A 9 19.35 -9.62 -14.90
C HIS A 9 20.36 -10.74 -15.14
N SER A 10 20.47 -11.69 -14.22
CA SER A 10 21.36 -12.84 -14.31
C SER A 10 20.53 -14.13 -14.32
N ILE A 11 20.87 -15.06 -15.21
CA ILE A 11 20.20 -16.36 -15.31
C ILE A 11 21.26 -17.44 -15.31
N LEU A 12 21.30 -18.25 -14.26
CA LEU A 12 22.05 -19.49 -14.20
C LEU A 12 21.12 -20.63 -14.62
N SER A 13 21.54 -21.42 -15.60
CA SER A 13 20.77 -22.57 -16.09
C SER A 13 21.61 -23.84 -15.96
N ILE A 14 21.07 -24.84 -15.27
CA ILE A 14 21.66 -26.16 -15.12
C ILE A 14 20.75 -27.13 -15.87
N GLU A 15 21.29 -27.87 -16.83
CA GLU A 15 20.54 -28.87 -17.59
C GLU A 15 21.11 -30.25 -17.32
N HIS A 16 20.27 -31.16 -16.83
CA HIS A 16 20.63 -32.55 -16.70
C HIS A 16 20.46 -33.25 -18.04
N VAL A 17 21.58 -33.57 -18.69
CA VAL A 17 21.65 -34.04 -20.09
C VAL A 17 20.73 -35.23 -20.39
N ARG A 18 20.59 -36.19 -19.45
CA ARG A 18 19.81 -37.42 -19.68
C ARG A 18 18.31 -37.23 -19.53
N SER A 19 17.87 -36.57 -18.45
CA SER A 19 16.45 -36.31 -18.24
C SER A 19 15.96 -35.09 -19.02
N ARG A 20 16.89 -34.30 -19.58
CA ARG A 20 16.65 -32.97 -20.15
C ARG A 20 15.95 -32.02 -19.17
N ALA A 21 16.03 -32.32 -17.87
CA ALA A 21 15.49 -31.47 -16.83
C ALA A 21 16.34 -30.21 -16.72
N LYS A 22 15.68 -29.06 -16.64
CA LYS A 22 16.32 -27.75 -16.53
C LYS A 22 15.98 -27.12 -15.19
N PHE A 23 17.00 -26.61 -14.53
CA PHE A 23 16.87 -25.75 -13.36
C PHE A 23 17.37 -24.36 -13.72
N HIS A 24 16.53 -23.35 -13.48
CA HIS A 24 16.86 -21.96 -13.72
C HIS A 24 16.87 -21.21 -12.38
N LEU A 25 18.02 -20.62 -12.03
CA LEU A 25 18.12 -19.64 -10.96
C LEU A 25 18.24 -18.26 -11.58
N VAL A 26 17.24 -17.41 -11.33
CA VAL A 26 17.08 -16.12 -11.98
C VAL A 26 17.18 -15.02 -10.94
N ASP A 27 18.21 -14.18 -11.05
CA ASP A 27 18.35 -12.96 -10.27
C ASP A 27 17.93 -11.77 -11.13
N LEU A 28 16.87 -11.08 -10.71
CA LEU A 28 16.31 -9.94 -11.43
C LEU A 28 16.86 -8.65 -10.85
N ALA A 29 17.25 -7.73 -11.74
CA ALA A 29 17.62 -6.38 -11.35
C ALA A 29 16.48 -5.67 -10.60
N GLY A 30 16.84 -4.61 -9.87
CA GLY A 30 15.89 -3.79 -9.13
C GLY A 30 14.75 -3.25 -10.01
N SER A 31 13.53 -3.27 -9.46
CA SER A 31 12.29 -2.82 -10.13
C SER A 31 11.97 -1.34 -9.89
N GLU A 32 12.90 -0.60 -9.28
CA GLU A 32 12.71 0.80 -8.94
C GLU A 32 12.50 1.69 -10.16
N ARG A 33 11.64 2.70 -9.99
CA ARG A 33 11.34 3.66 -11.04
C ARG A 33 12.47 4.68 -11.17
N ASN A 34 12.89 4.92 -12.41
CA ASN A 34 13.90 5.94 -12.76
C ASN A 34 13.57 7.35 -12.22
N LYS A 35 12.30 7.68 -12.01
CA LYS A 35 11.87 8.96 -11.41
C LYS A 35 12.34 9.14 -9.96
N LYS A 36 12.51 8.05 -9.20
CA LYS A 36 13.01 8.08 -7.81
C LYS A 36 14.53 8.06 -7.74
N THR A 37 15.22 7.55 -8.76
CA THR A 37 16.68 7.43 -8.77
C THR A 37 17.41 8.69 -9.23
N LEU A 38 16.69 9.69 -9.79
CA LEU A 38 17.27 10.93 -10.33
C LEU A 38 18.40 10.70 -11.35
N ASN A 39 18.45 9.51 -11.97
CA ASN A 39 19.49 9.14 -12.93
C ASN A 39 19.39 10.02 -14.19
N THR A 40 20.54 10.53 -14.66
CA THR A 40 20.65 11.34 -15.89
C THR A 40 21.63 10.73 -16.89
N GLY A 41 21.55 11.15 -18.16
CA GLY A 41 22.51 10.77 -19.21
C GLY A 41 22.55 9.27 -19.52
N VAL A 42 23.75 8.67 -19.54
CA VAL A 42 23.97 7.25 -19.88
C VAL A 42 23.30 6.32 -18.88
N ARG A 43 23.35 6.66 -17.58
CA ARG A 43 22.72 5.90 -16.50
C ARG A 43 21.21 5.84 -16.65
N PHE A 44 20.58 6.89 -17.15
CA PHE A 44 19.15 6.88 -17.45
C PHE A 44 18.79 5.90 -18.58
N LYS A 45 19.60 5.86 -19.65
CA LYS A 45 19.41 4.91 -20.77
C LYS A 45 19.59 3.46 -20.32
N GLU A 46 20.59 3.20 -19.48
CA GLU A 46 20.85 1.89 -18.87
C GLU A 46 19.65 1.44 -18.02
N SER A 47 19.15 2.31 -17.13
CA SER A 47 17.98 2.00 -16.29
C SER A 47 16.71 1.78 -17.11
N ILE A 48 16.53 2.45 -18.26
CA ILE A 48 15.42 2.16 -19.18
C ILE A 48 15.52 0.74 -19.74
N ALA A 49 16.71 0.34 -20.21
CA ALA A 49 16.91 -0.98 -20.80
C ALA A 49 16.64 -2.11 -19.79
N ILE A 50 17.13 -1.96 -18.55
CA ILE A 50 16.88 -2.91 -17.45
C ILE A 50 15.38 -3.02 -17.15
N ASN A 51 14.72 -1.86 -17.00
CA ASN A 51 13.29 -1.80 -16.68
C ASN A 51 12.40 -2.27 -17.83
N THR A 52 12.89 -2.29 -19.07
CA THR A 52 12.14 -2.84 -20.22
C THR A 52 11.91 -4.34 -20.06
N GLY A 53 12.90 -5.08 -19.54
CA GLY A 53 12.75 -6.51 -19.25
C GLY A 53 11.66 -6.76 -18.19
N LEU A 54 11.75 -6.06 -17.06
CA LEU A 54 10.78 -6.18 -15.95
C LEU A 54 9.38 -5.70 -16.33
N LEU A 55 9.27 -4.63 -17.13
CA LEU A 55 7.99 -4.16 -17.64
C LEU A 55 7.34 -5.22 -18.55
N THR A 56 8.13 -5.85 -19.40
CA THR A 56 7.64 -6.91 -20.30
C THR A 56 7.22 -8.14 -19.51
N LEU A 57 8.01 -8.55 -18.52
CA LEU A 57 7.64 -9.59 -17.56
C LEU A 57 6.32 -9.23 -16.87
N GLY A 58 6.18 -7.96 -16.48
CA GLY A 58 4.95 -7.30 -16.04
C GLY A 58 3.73 -7.64 -16.88
N ASN A 59 3.87 -7.41 -18.18
CA ASN A 59 2.81 -7.59 -19.16
C ASN A 59 2.49 -9.06 -19.44
N VAL A 60 3.51 -9.93 -19.44
CA VAL A 60 3.34 -11.39 -19.56
C VAL A 60 2.51 -11.93 -18.41
N ILE A 61 2.86 -11.58 -17.16
CA ILE A 61 2.11 -12.04 -15.97
C ILE A 61 0.65 -11.59 -16.02
N ARG A 62 0.39 -10.33 -16.40
CA ARG A 62 -0.99 -9.83 -16.55
C ARG A 62 -1.75 -10.53 -17.66
N ALA A 63 -1.12 -10.83 -18.78
CA ALA A 63 -1.75 -11.56 -19.88
C ALA A 63 -2.12 -12.99 -19.45
N LEU A 64 -1.19 -13.68 -18.78
CA LEU A 64 -1.43 -15.02 -18.23
C LEU A 64 -2.54 -15.03 -17.18
N HIS A 65 -2.53 -14.06 -16.26
CA HIS A 65 -3.59 -13.91 -15.27
C HIS A 65 -4.96 -13.71 -15.92
N ARG A 66 -5.06 -12.88 -16.96
CA ARG A 66 -6.31 -12.69 -17.72
C ARG A 66 -6.76 -13.97 -18.41
N ASN A 67 -5.83 -14.72 -19.01
CA ASN A 67 -6.15 -15.98 -19.66
C ASN A 67 -6.66 -17.01 -18.64
N ALA A 68 -6.07 -17.07 -17.45
CA ALA A 68 -6.50 -17.97 -16.38
C ALA A 68 -7.93 -17.69 -15.86
N LEU A 69 -8.42 -16.44 -16.00
CA LEU A 69 -9.78 -16.05 -15.62
C LEU A 69 -10.81 -16.18 -16.76
N SER A 70 -10.36 -16.49 -17.98
CA SER A 70 -11.24 -16.58 -19.15
C SER A 70 -11.71 -18.02 -19.37
N GLU A 71 -12.99 -18.19 -19.70
CA GLU A 71 -13.55 -19.48 -20.15
C GLU A 71 -12.90 -19.97 -21.45
N GLN A 72 -12.29 -19.06 -22.23
CA GLN A 72 -11.60 -19.35 -23.49
C GLN A 72 -10.17 -18.78 -23.45
N PRO A 73 -9.19 -19.52 -22.89
CA PRO A 73 -7.82 -19.05 -22.73
C PRO A 73 -7.06 -19.04 -24.08
N ASN A 74 -7.34 -18.07 -24.94
CA ASN A 74 -6.69 -17.90 -26.25
C ASN A 74 -6.05 -16.50 -26.44
N GLY A 75 -5.84 -15.76 -25.35
CA GLY A 75 -5.20 -14.45 -25.40
C GLY A 75 -3.71 -14.54 -25.70
N TYR A 76 -3.24 -13.74 -26.66
CA TYR A 76 -1.81 -13.61 -26.98
C TYR A 76 -0.99 -13.17 -25.75
N VAL A 77 0.04 -13.95 -25.40
CA VAL A 77 1.00 -13.61 -24.33
C VAL A 77 2.29 -13.05 -24.95
N PRO A 78 2.73 -11.83 -24.60
CA PRO A 78 3.79 -11.12 -25.29
C PRO A 78 5.21 -11.54 -24.86
N TYR A 79 5.51 -12.85 -24.79
CA TYR A 79 6.84 -13.34 -24.41
C TYR A 79 7.95 -12.78 -25.29
N ARG A 80 7.67 -12.55 -26.58
CA ARG A 80 8.65 -12.13 -27.59
C ARG A 80 9.13 -10.68 -27.42
N ASN A 81 8.45 -9.87 -26.60
CA ASN A 81 8.75 -8.45 -26.46
C ASN A 81 10.06 -8.18 -25.69
N SER A 82 10.61 -9.18 -24.98
CA SER A 82 11.95 -9.08 -24.37
C SER A 82 12.69 -10.40 -24.41
N LYS A 83 14.04 -10.37 -24.42
CA LYS A 83 14.86 -11.59 -24.34
C LYS A 83 14.62 -12.34 -23.03
N LEU A 84 14.46 -11.61 -21.92
CA LEU A 84 14.18 -12.17 -20.60
C LEU A 84 12.90 -13.02 -20.62
N THR A 85 11.79 -12.46 -21.09
CA THR A 85 10.50 -13.17 -21.14
C THR A 85 10.48 -14.31 -22.14
N ARG A 86 11.33 -14.30 -23.17
CA ARG A 86 11.52 -15.45 -24.07
C ARG A 86 12.23 -16.60 -23.39
N LEU A 87 13.25 -16.31 -22.57
CA LEU A 87 13.98 -17.32 -21.83
C LEU A 87 13.11 -17.93 -20.71
N LEU A 88 12.25 -17.11 -20.08
CA LEU A 88 11.35 -17.53 -19.01
C LEU A 88 10.00 -18.05 -19.48
N GLN A 89 9.83 -18.30 -20.79
CA GLN A 89 8.55 -18.73 -21.34
C GLN A 89 8.09 -20.07 -20.73
N ASP A 90 9.01 -21.00 -20.50
CA ASP A 90 8.67 -22.28 -19.86
C ASP A 90 8.32 -22.11 -18.38
N SER A 91 8.94 -21.13 -17.70
CA SER A 91 8.73 -20.82 -16.28
C SER A 91 7.41 -20.10 -15.99
N LEU A 92 6.79 -19.47 -16.98
CA LEU A 92 5.57 -18.67 -16.79
C LEU A 92 4.48 -19.20 -17.72
N GLY A 93 3.56 -20.01 -17.18
CA GLY A 93 2.49 -20.63 -17.96
C GLY A 93 2.94 -21.75 -18.90
N GLY A 94 4.13 -22.33 -18.67
CA GLY A 94 4.71 -23.40 -19.47
C GLY A 94 4.99 -24.67 -18.66
N ASN A 95 5.89 -25.51 -19.17
CA ASN A 95 6.30 -26.76 -18.53
C ASN A 95 7.46 -26.54 -17.54
N CYS A 96 7.17 -25.99 -16.37
CA CYS A 96 8.15 -25.78 -15.32
C CYS A 96 7.48 -25.69 -13.95
N ARG A 97 8.13 -26.20 -12.90
CA ARG A 97 7.78 -25.84 -11.52
C ARG A 97 8.49 -24.54 -11.20
N THR A 98 7.75 -23.50 -10.85
CA THR A 98 8.32 -22.15 -10.71
C THR A 98 7.99 -21.58 -9.33
N LEU A 99 9.05 -21.13 -8.64
CA LEU A 99 8.98 -20.39 -7.40
C LEU A 99 9.31 -18.92 -7.69
N PHE A 100 8.52 -18.01 -7.14
CA PHE A 100 8.76 -16.58 -7.24
C PHE A 100 9.05 -16.02 -5.84
N VAL A 101 10.23 -15.42 -5.65
CA VAL A 101 10.64 -14.83 -4.36
C VAL A 101 10.54 -13.31 -4.46
N ALA A 102 9.76 -12.70 -3.55
CA ALA A 102 9.56 -11.26 -3.50
C ALA A 102 10.51 -10.61 -2.49
N CYS A 103 11.55 -9.93 -2.96
CA CYS A 103 12.44 -9.16 -2.10
C CYS A 103 11.87 -7.76 -1.88
N VAL A 104 11.27 -7.53 -0.70
CA VAL A 104 10.63 -6.25 -0.36
C VAL A 104 11.33 -5.56 0.81
N ALA A 105 11.25 -4.23 0.84
CA ALA A 105 11.81 -3.45 1.93
C ALA A 105 10.74 -3.15 2.99
N PRO A 106 11.01 -3.34 4.30
CA PRO A 106 10.04 -3.12 5.37
C PRO A 106 9.86 -1.63 5.76
N ASN A 107 10.46 -0.69 5.03
CA ASN A 107 10.45 0.73 5.42
C ASN A 107 9.36 1.55 4.68
N GLN A 108 8.84 2.58 5.37
CA GLN A 108 7.77 3.44 4.85
C GLN A 108 8.16 4.20 3.56
N ARG A 109 9.44 4.56 3.39
CA ARG A 109 9.93 5.27 2.19
C ARG A 109 9.76 4.44 0.92
N ASN A 110 9.82 3.12 1.06
CA ASN A 110 9.66 2.17 -0.03
C ASN A 110 8.26 1.54 -0.08
N ALA A 111 7.32 1.95 0.77
CA ALA A 111 5.98 1.35 0.84
C ALA A 111 5.29 1.26 -0.52
N ASP A 112 5.39 2.30 -1.35
CA ASP A 112 4.87 2.31 -2.72
C ASP A 112 5.49 1.24 -3.63
N GLU A 113 6.80 1.01 -3.53
CA GLU A 113 7.47 -0.02 -4.34
C GLU A 113 7.19 -1.42 -3.78
N THR A 114 7.21 -1.58 -2.45
CA THR A 114 6.81 -2.81 -1.76
C THR A 114 5.40 -3.23 -2.15
N LEU A 115 4.43 -2.32 -2.10
CA LEU A 115 3.04 -2.58 -2.51
C LEU A 115 2.96 -3.03 -3.97
N ARG A 116 3.73 -2.42 -4.88
CA ARG A 116 3.75 -2.80 -6.29
C ARG A 116 4.37 -4.19 -6.50
N SER A 117 5.46 -4.49 -5.80
CA SER A 117 6.08 -5.82 -5.84
C SER A 117 5.13 -6.89 -5.31
N LEU A 118 4.42 -6.63 -4.21
CA LEU A 118 3.43 -7.56 -3.67
C LEU A 118 2.24 -7.75 -4.60
N GLN A 119 1.70 -6.67 -5.19
CA GLN A 119 0.66 -6.76 -6.22
C GLN A 119 1.13 -7.58 -7.42
N TYR A 120 2.39 -7.42 -7.80
CA TYR A 120 2.99 -8.17 -8.89
C TYR A 120 3.05 -9.68 -8.58
N CYS A 121 3.49 -10.05 -7.38
CA CYS A 121 3.51 -11.43 -6.90
C CYS A 121 2.11 -12.02 -6.74
N ALA A 122 1.13 -11.24 -6.28
CA ALA A 122 -0.26 -11.69 -6.18
C ALA A 122 -0.87 -12.05 -7.56
N LEU A 123 -0.49 -11.32 -8.61
CA LEU A 123 -0.87 -11.69 -9.99
C LEU A 123 -0.15 -12.95 -10.45
N ALA A 124 1.16 -13.06 -10.16
CA ALA A 124 1.99 -14.20 -10.51
C ALA A 124 1.52 -15.51 -9.86
N GLN A 125 1.05 -15.44 -8.61
CA GLN A 125 0.51 -16.58 -7.86
C GLN A 125 -0.65 -17.29 -8.56
N ARG A 126 -1.39 -16.57 -9.42
CA ARG A 126 -2.52 -17.14 -10.18
C ARG A 126 -2.12 -17.74 -11.52
N ILE A 127 -0.84 -17.70 -11.88
CA ILE A 127 -0.34 -18.38 -13.08
C ILE A 127 -0.28 -19.88 -12.78
N VAL A 128 -0.93 -20.67 -13.62
CA VAL A 128 -0.88 -22.12 -13.56
C VAL A 128 0.13 -22.61 -14.58
N ASN A 129 1.13 -23.37 -14.13
CA ASN A 129 2.08 -24.06 -14.99
C ASN A 129 1.67 -25.53 -15.16
N GLU A 130 1.82 -26.07 -16.37
CA GLU A 130 1.56 -27.46 -16.69
C GLU A 130 2.87 -28.27 -16.65
N ALA A 131 3.40 -28.45 -15.44
CA ALA A 131 4.65 -29.18 -15.23
C ALA A 131 4.47 -30.68 -15.49
N THR A 132 4.98 -31.17 -16.63
CA THR A 132 4.97 -32.57 -17.03
C THR A 132 6.38 -33.16 -16.98
N VAL A 133 6.51 -34.35 -16.39
CA VAL A 133 7.79 -35.04 -16.29
C VAL A 133 8.23 -35.49 -17.68
N GLN A 134 9.37 -34.97 -18.14
CA GLN A 134 10.00 -35.43 -19.38
C GLN A 134 10.60 -36.82 -19.13
N ARG A 135 10.03 -37.84 -19.74
CA ARG A 135 10.64 -39.18 -19.77
C ARG A 135 11.67 -39.24 -20.90
N PRO A 136 12.86 -39.81 -20.67
CA PRO A 136 13.82 -39.99 -21.74
C PRO A 136 13.22 -40.88 -22.83
N SER A 137 13.25 -40.40 -24.07
CA SER A 137 12.82 -41.13 -25.26
C SER A 137 13.86 -42.20 -25.60
N ALA A 138 13.66 -43.43 -25.11
CA ALA A 138 14.50 -44.62 -25.30
C ALA A 138 15.96 -44.48 -24.82
N PRO A 139 16.60 -45.58 -24.37
CA PRO A 139 17.99 -45.54 -23.97
C PRO A 139 18.85 -45.34 -25.22
N THR A 140 19.40 -44.14 -25.38
CA THR A 140 20.57 -43.96 -26.25
C THR A 140 21.76 -44.50 -25.47
N ASP A 141 22.53 -45.40 -26.08
CA ASP A 141 23.70 -46.08 -25.52
C ASP A 141 24.81 -45.10 -25.10
N VAL A 142 24.61 -44.43 -23.97
CA VAL A 142 25.67 -43.76 -23.21
C VAL A 142 25.93 -44.58 -21.95
N ALA A 143 26.62 -45.71 -22.16
CA ALA A 143 27.31 -46.44 -21.12
C ALA A 143 28.34 -45.51 -20.46
N GLY A 144 28.09 -45.09 -19.23
CA GLY A 144 29.01 -44.24 -18.46
C GLY A 144 28.26 -43.24 -17.60
N ASP A 145 28.39 -43.37 -16.28
CA ASP A 145 27.93 -42.45 -15.23
C ASP A 145 26.44 -42.56 -14.87
N TYR A 146 26.04 -43.69 -14.30
CA TYR A 146 24.94 -43.66 -13.32
C TYR A 146 25.36 -42.69 -12.21
N ILE A 147 24.49 -41.76 -11.80
CA ILE A 147 24.67 -41.10 -10.50
C ILE A 147 24.72 -42.25 -9.50
N ASP A 148 25.84 -42.38 -8.79
CA ASP A 148 26.02 -43.44 -7.79
C ASP A 148 24.77 -43.47 -6.90
N HIS A 149 24.18 -44.66 -6.74
CA HIS A 149 22.94 -44.81 -5.98
C HIS A 149 23.10 -44.25 -4.56
N ALA A 150 24.32 -44.27 -4.03
CA ALA A 150 24.67 -43.60 -2.77
C ALA A 150 24.50 -42.08 -2.82
N VAL A 151 24.94 -41.42 -3.90
CA VAL A 151 24.80 -39.97 -4.09
C VAL A 151 23.33 -39.58 -4.26
N TYR A 152 22.53 -40.41 -4.95
CA TYR A 152 21.09 -40.18 -5.07
C TYR A 152 20.36 -40.27 -3.71
N GLU A 153 20.69 -41.28 -2.88
CA GLU A 153 20.14 -41.37 -1.53
C GLU A 153 20.56 -40.21 -0.63
N GLU A 154 21.83 -39.78 -0.72
CA GLU A 154 22.35 -38.65 0.06
C GLU A 154 21.62 -37.35 -0.32
N ILE A 155 21.43 -37.10 -1.62
CA ILE A 155 20.65 -35.95 -2.11
C ILE A 155 19.19 -36.04 -1.64
N CYS A 156 18.53 -37.19 -1.75
CA CYS A 156 17.16 -37.36 -1.28
C CYS A 156 17.03 -37.10 0.22
N THR A 157 17.97 -37.59 1.02
CA THR A 157 17.99 -37.40 2.47
C THR A 157 18.18 -35.93 2.83
N TYR A 158 19.10 -35.24 2.15
CA TYR A 158 19.33 -33.81 2.33
C TYR A 158 18.10 -32.99 1.93
N CYS A 159 17.45 -33.32 0.81
CA CYS A 159 16.22 -32.64 0.36
C CYS A 159 15.07 -32.82 1.35
N LEU A 160 14.87 -34.03 1.90
CA LEU A 160 13.84 -34.29 2.90
C LEU A 160 14.08 -33.52 4.21
N ALA A 161 15.34 -33.45 4.65
CA ALA A 161 15.71 -32.66 5.83
C ALA A 161 15.46 -31.16 5.63
N GLN A 162 15.79 -30.62 4.45
CA GLN A 162 15.47 -29.22 4.12
C GLN A 162 13.98 -28.95 3.99
N GLU A 163 13.19 -29.89 3.47
CA GLU A 163 11.72 -29.74 3.42
C GLU A 163 11.13 -29.56 4.82
N GLU A 164 11.62 -30.29 5.82
CA GLU A 164 11.16 -30.17 7.21
C GLU A 164 11.46 -28.77 7.77
N GLU A 165 12.67 -28.24 7.57
CA GLU A 165 13.05 -26.89 7.98
C GLU A 165 12.19 -25.82 7.27
N LEU A 166 11.97 -25.96 5.95
CA LEU A 166 11.11 -25.08 5.16
C LEU A 166 9.65 -25.10 5.61
N THR A 167 9.13 -26.23 6.12
CA THR A 167 7.75 -26.29 6.64
C THR A 167 7.58 -25.44 7.90
N VAL A 168 8.58 -25.40 8.77
CA VAL A 168 8.57 -24.57 9.98
C VAL A 168 8.57 -23.09 9.60
N THR A 169 9.50 -22.70 8.71
CA THR A 169 9.58 -21.31 8.21
C THR A 169 8.30 -20.89 7.50
N ARG A 170 7.69 -21.78 6.71
CA ARG A 170 6.40 -21.53 6.05
C ARG A 170 5.29 -21.28 7.08
N ALA A 171 5.21 -22.08 8.13
CA ALA A 171 4.21 -21.91 9.18
C ALA A 171 4.38 -20.57 9.91
N GLU A 172 5.62 -20.13 10.16
CA GLU A 172 5.91 -18.81 10.72
C GLU A 172 5.52 -17.66 9.78
N MET A 173 5.80 -17.81 8.48
CA MET A 173 5.38 -16.83 7.48
C MET A 173 3.85 -16.75 7.38
N GLU A 174 3.14 -17.86 7.41
CA GLU A 174 1.67 -17.87 7.42
C GLU A 174 1.11 -17.20 8.69
N ARG A 175 1.72 -17.41 9.86
CA ARG A 175 1.34 -16.70 11.11
C ARG A 175 1.56 -15.20 11.03
N THR A 176 2.71 -14.76 10.50
CA THR A 176 3.02 -13.33 10.36
C THR A 176 2.11 -12.64 9.36
N VAL A 177 1.81 -13.29 8.22
CA VAL A 177 0.80 -12.81 7.27
C VAL A 177 -0.57 -12.67 7.93
N GLY A 178 -1.00 -13.65 8.74
CA GLY A 178 -2.26 -13.56 9.49
C GLY A 178 -2.29 -12.40 10.49
N ARG A 179 -1.18 -12.10 11.17
CA ARG A 179 -1.08 -10.94 12.07
C ARG A 179 -1.17 -9.62 11.30
N LEU A 180 -0.53 -9.54 10.13
CA LEU A 180 -0.58 -8.35 9.27
C LEU A 180 -1.99 -8.11 8.72
N SER A 181 -2.72 -9.15 8.32
CA SER A 181 -4.08 -8.98 7.81
C SER A 181 -5.05 -8.43 8.86
N VAL A 182 -4.91 -8.84 10.12
CA VAL A 182 -5.71 -8.28 11.23
C VAL A 182 -5.38 -6.81 11.45
N CYS A 183 -4.09 -6.46 11.46
CA CYS A 183 -3.64 -5.08 11.62
C CYS A 183 -4.10 -4.16 10.46
N GLU A 184 -4.10 -4.67 9.23
CA GLU A 184 -4.64 -3.92 8.07
C GLU A 184 -6.14 -3.64 8.21
N GLU A 185 -6.91 -4.59 8.75
CA GLU A 185 -8.35 -4.44 8.94
C GLU A 185 -8.68 -3.45 10.07
N GLU A 186 -7.94 -3.50 11.18
CA GLU A 186 -8.02 -2.50 12.25
C GLU A 186 -7.71 -1.09 11.72
N LEU A 187 -6.61 -0.92 10.98
CA LEU A 187 -6.22 0.37 10.42
C LEU A 187 -7.25 0.90 9.41
N ARG A 188 -7.87 0.00 8.64
CA ARG A 188 -8.96 0.35 7.71
C ARG A 188 -10.19 0.83 8.47
N ASN A 189 -10.56 0.18 9.56
CA ASN A 189 -11.68 0.57 10.41
C ASN A 189 -11.43 1.95 11.04
N ASP A 190 -10.23 2.16 11.58
CA ASP A 190 -9.81 3.44 12.15
C ASP A 190 -9.89 4.56 11.10
N THR A 191 -9.43 4.30 9.88
CA THR A 191 -9.50 5.26 8.77
C THR A 191 -10.95 5.68 8.48
N ILE A 192 -11.91 4.74 8.49
CA ILE A 192 -13.33 5.02 8.28
C ILE A 192 -13.88 5.88 9.43
N VAL A 193 -13.55 5.54 10.68
CA VAL A 193 -13.97 6.30 11.87
C VAL A 193 -13.45 7.73 11.80
N PHE A 194 -12.16 7.92 11.47
CA PHE A 194 -11.56 9.24 11.36
C PHE A 194 -12.17 10.06 10.24
N GLN A 195 -12.44 9.48 9.07
CA GLN A 195 -13.12 10.18 7.98
C GLN A 195 -14.50 10.68 8.40
N ARG A 196 -15.25 9.89 9.17
CA ARG A 196 -16.56 10.30 9.69
C ARG A 196 -16.44 11.45 10.68
N GLN A 197 -15.49 11.38 11.62
CA GLN A 197 -15.25 12.44 12.61
C GLN A 197 -14.82 13.75 11.94
N ILE A 198 -13.94 13.68 10.93
CA ILE A 198 -13.52 14.86 10.15
C ILE A 198 -14.74 15.51 9.48
N GLY A 199 -15.62 14.73 8.85
CA GLY A 199 -16.83 15.25 8.22
C GLY A 199 -17.79 15.93 9.21
N GLU A 200 -17.91 15.41 10.44
CA GLU A 200 -18.70 16.07 11.50
C GLU A 200 -18.08 17.40 11.94
N ILE A 201 -16.75 17.46 12.09
CA ILE A 201 -16.04 18.69 12.42
C ILE A 201 -16.24 19.75 11.33
N GLU A 202 -16.10 19.38 10.06
CA GLU A 202 -16.30 20.28 8.93
C GLU A 202 -17.74 20.84 8.89
N ARG A 203 -18.74 19.98 9.16
CA ARG A 203 -20.15 20.40 9.22
C ARG A 203 -20.41 21.37 10.37
N LEU A 204 -19.87 21.10 11.55
CA LEU A 204 -19.99 21.98 12.71
C LEU A 204 -19.29 23.33 12.47
N ALA A 205 -18.12 23.32 11.84
CA ALA A 205 -17.40 24.53 11.47
C ALA A 205 -18.23 25.40 10.50
N ALA A 206 -18.81 24.80 9.46
CA ALA A 206 -19.68 25.51 8.53
C ALA A 206 -20.93 26.11 9.21
N TYR A 207 -21.53 25.37 10.14
CA TYR A 207 -22.67 25.85 10.91
C TYR A 207 -22.29 27.03 11.83
N SER A 208 -21.12 26.98 12.47
CA SER A 208 -20.63 28.07 13.31
C SER A 208 -20.46 29.37 12.52
N VAL A 209 -19.90 29.30 11.30
CA VAL A 209 -19.73 30.48 10.43
C VAL A 209 -21.09 31.10 10.07
N SER A 210 -22.08 30.28 9.71
CA SER A 210 -23.43 30.76 9.40
C SER A 210 -24.12 31.42 10.61
N LEU A 211 -23.90 30.88 11.80
CA LEU A 211 -24.40 31.47 13.05
C LEU A 211 -23.76 32.83 13.36
N GLU A 212 -22.45 32.95 13.17
CA GLU A 212 -21.73 34.22 13.35
C GLU A 212 -22.26 35.31 12.40
N GLU A 213 -22.57 34.97 11.15
CA GLU A 213 -23.17 35.89 10.18
C GLU A 213 -24.59 36.33 10.60
N ARG A 214 -25.41 35.40 11.10
CA ARG A 214 -26.75 35.72 11.62
C ARG A 214 -26.69 36.63 12.85
N VAL A 215 -25.77 36.37 13.78
CA VAL A 215 -25.57 37.21 14.97
C VAL A 215 -25.17 38.63 14.54
N ARG A 216 -24.24 38.75 13.60
CA ARG A 216 -23.81 40.06 13.06
C ARG A 216 -24.97 40.86 12.46
N LEU A 217 -25.83 40.21 11.66
CA LEU A 217 -27.02 40.87 11.08
C LEU A 217 -28.02 41.33 12.15
N LEU A 218 -28.20 40.55 13.22
CA LEU A 218 -29.08 40.94 14.33
C LEU A 218 -28.48 42.10 15.13
N GLU A 219 -27.18 42.10 15.36
CA GLU A 219 -26.47 43.20 16.04
C GLU A 219 -26.58 44.51 15.24
N ASP A 220 -26.40 44.47 13.92
CA ASP A 220 -26.57 45.63 13.04
C ASP A 220 -28.01 46.19 13.08
N ARG A 221 -29.02 45.30 13.04
CA ARG A 221 -30.43 45.69 13.16
C ARG A 221 -30.73 46.34 14.51
N LEU A 222 -30.23 45.76 15.60
CA LEU A 222 -30.40 46.29 16.95
C LEU A 222 -29.72 47.67 17.09
N GLY A 223 -28.56 47.86 16.46
CA GLY A 223 -27.86 49.14 16.39
C GLY A 223 -28.65 50.22 15.63
N GLY A 224 -29.26 49.85 14.49
CA GLY A 224 -30.11 50.73 13.71
C GLY A 224 -31.38 51.18 14.44
N GLU A 225 -32.05 50.26 15.15
CA GLU A 225 -33.22 50.59 15.98
C GLU A 225 -32.86 51.53 17.15
N ARG A 226 -31.70 51.34 17.78
CA ARG A 226 -31.18 52.25 18.81
C ARG A 226 -30.91 53.66 18.27
N GLN A 227 -30.43 53.80 17.04
CA GLN A 227 -30.25 55.11 16.39
C GLN A 227 -31.58 55.79 16.05
N CYS A 228 -32.59 55.06 15.55
CA CYS A 228 -33.95 55.58 15.35
C CYS A 228 -34.63 56.04 16.67
N PHE A 229 -34.25 55.46 17.81
CA PHE A 229 -34.71 55.87 19.14
C PHE A 229 -34.15 57.22 19.61
N SER A 230 -33.03 57.68 19.01
CA SER A 230 -32.39 58.96 19.37
C SER A 230 -32.97 60.18 18.63
N SER A 231 -33.80 59.97 17.60
CA SER A 231 -34.57 61.02 16.93
C SER A 231 -35.86 61.33 17.70
N PRO A 232 -36.19 62.61 17.98
CA PRO A 232 -37.34 62.96 18.80
C PRO A 232 -38.62 62.78 17.99
N LEU A 233 -39.42 61.77 18.32
CA LEU A 233 -40.81 61.67 17.87
C LEU A 233 -41.74 61.30 19.02
N SER A 234 -42.73 62.19 19.17
CA SER A 234 -43.96 62.08 19.95
C SER A 234 -44.83 60.92 19.45
N GLU A 235 -45.13 59.94 20.32
CA GLU A 235 -46.37 59.14 20.40
C GLU A 235 -46.16 57.94 21.35
N GLU A 236 -46.85 57.94 22.51
CA GLU A 236 -46.65 57.00 23.63
C GLU A 236 -47.23 55.59 23.40
N GLU A 237 -48.10 55.39 22.40
CA GLU A 237 -48.75 54.08 22.13
C GLU A 237 -47.88 53.12 21.27
N GLY A 238 -46.92 53.64 20.50
CA GLY A 238 -46.00 52.83 19.67
C GLY A 238 -44.75 52.32 20.41
N THR A 239 -44.42 52.93 21.55
CA THR A 239 -43.21 52.66 22.34
C THR A 239 -43.25 51.31 23.06
N GLN A 240 -44.38 50.92 23.65
CA GLN A 240 -44.52 49.62 24.34
C GLN A 240 -44.37 48.42 23.40
N SER A 241 -44.97 48.47 22.21
CA SER A 241 -44.86 47.38 21.23
C SER A 241 -43.43 47.22 20.69
N ARG A 242 -42.71 48.33 20.53
CA ARG A 242 -41.30 48.34 20.13
C ARG A 242 -40.37 47.84 21.23
N GLU A 243 -40.59 48.21 22.48
CA GLU A 243 -39.81 47.69 23.61
C GLU A 243 -39.99 46.17 23.78
N GLU A 244 -41.20 45.65 23.60
CA GLU A 244 -41.43 44.20 23.59
C GLU A 244 -40.73 43.47 22.43
N GLN A 245 -40.65 44.10 21.25
CA GLN A 245 -39.90 43.57 20.11
C GLN A 245 -38.40 43.58 20.38
N LEU A 246 -37.86 44.67 20.92
CA LEU A 246 -36.46 44.79 21.35
C LEU A 246 -36.10 43.75 22.41
N PHE A 247 -36.98 43.53 23.38
CA PHE A 247 -36.78 42.54 24.43
C PHE A 247 -36.79 41.10 23.88
N ARG A 248 -37.69 40.78 22.95
CA ARG A 248 -37.69 39.49 22.24
C ARG A 248 -36.40 39.28 21.44
N LEU A 249 -35.96 40.29 20.69
CA LEU A 249 -34.75 40.20 19.88
C LEU A 249 -33.49 40.05 20.76
N ALA A 250 -33.40 40.80 21.87
CA ALA A 250 -32.31 40.68 22.83
C ALA A 250 -32.23 39.29 23.47
N LYS A 251 -33.39 38.68 23.77
CA LYS A 251 -33.46 37.31 24.29
C LYS A 251 -32.98 36.28 23.27
N GLU A 252 -33.32 36.45 21.99
CA GLU A 252 -32.84 35.60 20.89
C GLU A 252 -31.33 35.74 20.68
N VAL A 253 -30.81 36.97 20.67
CA VAL A 253 -29.37 37.24 20.55
C VAL A 253 -28.60 36.57 21.69
N LEU A 254 -29.08 36.72 22.93
CA LEU A 254 -28.45 36.08 24.10
C LEU A 254 -28.51 34.55 24.01
N HIS A 255 -29.62 33.99 23.53
CA HIS A 255 -29.73 32.55 23.32
C HIS A 255 -28.69 32.04 22.31
N TYR A 256 -28.55 32.71 21.17
CA TYR A 256 -27.58 32.32 20.14
C TYR A 256 -26.15 32.53 20.61
N GLN A 257 -25.86 33.61 21.35
CA GLN A 257 -24.53 33.84 21.94
C GLN A 257 -24.12 32.71 22.90
N ASN A 258 -25.03 32.29 23.79
CA ASN A 258 -24.79 31.17 24.72
C ASN A 258 -24.59 29.83 23.98
N HIS A 259 -25.36 29.60 22.92
CA HIS A 259 -25.19 28.38 22.12
C HIS A 259 -23.85 28.40 21.36
N ASN A 260 -23.40 29.56 20.90
CA ASN A 260 -22.13 29.72 20.20
C ASN A 260 -20.94 29.50 21.14
N THR A 261 -21.00 29.99 22.38
CA THR A 261 -19.97 29.68 23.38
C THR A 261 -19.92 28.20 23.71
N GLU A 262 -21.07 27.52 23.83
CA GLU A 262 -21.11 26.07 24.03
C GLU A 262 -20.51 25.29 22.84
N LEU A 263 -20.83 25.67 21.60
CA LEU A 263 -20.24 25.09 20.40
C LEU A 263 -18.74 25.33 20.31
N LYS A 264 -18.26 26.54 20.62
CA LYS A 264 -16.83 26.88 20.66
C LYS A 264 -16.08 26.03 21.70
N ASN A 265 -16.68 25.80 22.86
CA ASN A 265 -16.11 24.92 23.88
C ASN A 265 -16.02 23.46 23.40
N LYS A 266 -17.08 22.93 22.76
CA LYS A 266 -17.06 21.58 22.17
C LYS A 266 -16.02 21.44 21.07
N LEU A 267 -15.89 22.45 20.19
CA LEU A 267 -14.88 22.47 19.14
C LEU A 267 -13.47 22.51 19.72
N SER A 268 -13.22 23.35 20.73
CA SER A 268 -11.93 23.43 21.42
C SER A 268 -11.54 22.09 22.06
N ALA A 269 -12.50 21.38 22.66
CA ALA A 269 -12.26 20.06 23.24
C ALA A 269 -11.89 19.02 22.16
N ALA A 270 -12.61 19.02 21.04
CA ALA A 270 -12.32 18.12 19.92
C ALA A 270 -10.94 18.39 19.29
N VAL A 271 -10.56 19.66 19.11
CA VAL A 271 -9.23 20.05 18.61
C VAL A 271 -8.13 19.58 19.56
N SER A 272 -8.32 19.75 20.88
CA SER A 272 -7.35 19.26 21.86
C SER A 272 -7.18 17.73 21.83
N LEU A 273 -8.27 16.99 21.59
CA LEU A 273 -8.22 15.53 21.45
C LEU A 273 -7.43 15.13 20.20
N LEU A 274 -7.68 15.80 19.07
CA LEU A 274 -6.95 15.59 17.82
C LEU A 274 -5.45 15.85 17.98
N ASP A 275 -5.07 16.92 18.68
CA ASP A 275 -3.67 17.25 18.94
C ASP A 275 -2.99 16.21 19.85
N SER A 276 -3.72 15.69 20.85
CA SER A 276 -3.23 14.59 21.69
C SER A 276 -2.95 13.35 20.85
N GLN A 277 -3.88 12.96 19.98
CA GLN A 277 -3.73 11.80 19.09
C GLN A 277 -2.59 12.00 18.09
N ARG A 278 -2.40 13.21 17.56
CA ARG A 278 -1.25 13.53 16.69
C ARG A 278 0.09 13.35 17.41
N ARG A 279 0.18 13.72 18.69
CA ARG A 279 1.39 13.49 19.50
C ARG A 279 1.62 12.01 19.74
N GLU A 280 0.59 11.25 20.07
CA GLU A 280 0.68 9.81 20.26
C GLU A 280 1.13 9.10 18.98
N SER A 281 0.55 9.46 17.83
CA SER A 281 1.00 8.95 16.52
C SER A 281 2.46 9.31 16.21
N ALA A 282 2.92 10.50 16.64
CA ALA A 282 4.32 10.90 16.47
C ALA A 282 5.28 10.10 17.37
N LEU A 283 4.86 9.78 18.61
CA LEU A 283 5.63 8.94 19.54
C LEU A 283 5.74 7.51 19.01
N LEU A 284 4.63 6.91 18.58
CA LEU A 284 4.64 5.58 17.96
C LEU A 284 5.56 5.52 16.73
N ARG A 285 5.61 6.58 15.92
CA ARG A 285 6.57 6.68 14.80
C ARG A 285 8.03 6.72 15.26
N LEU A 286 8.32 7.34 16.40
CA LEU A 286 9.67 7.34 16.98
C LEU A 286 10.03 5.96 17.53
N GLU A 287 9.12 5.32 18.25
CA GLU A 287 9.32 3.97 18.80
C GLU A 287 9.53 2.94 17.69
N ILE A 288 8.76 3.02 16.60
CA ILE A 288 8.99 2.22 15.39
C ILE A 288 10.39 2.48 14.80
N ASN A 289 10.86 3.74 14.81
CA ASN A 289 12.20 4.06 14.33
C ASN A 289 13.31 3.53 15.25
N GLU A 290 13.12 3.54 16.57
CA GLU A 290 14.06 2.98 17.53
C GLU A 290 14.15 1.46 17.39
N LEU A 291 13.02 0.77 17.27
CA LEU A 291 12.97 -0.66 16.99
C LEU A 291 13.67 -0.99 15.66
N HIS A 292 13.45 -0.19 14.61
CA HIS A 292 14.21 -0.34 13.36
C HIS A 292 15.71 -0.19 13.55
N GLN A 293 16.17 0.79 14.35
CA GLN A 293 17.60 0.98 14.61
C GLN A 293 18.21 -0.16 15.43
N ALA A 294 17.47 -0.69 16.41
CA ALA A 294 17.90 -1.84 17.20
C ALA A 294 18.07 -3.08 16.32
N LEU A 295 17.08 -3.37 15.47
CA LEU A 295 17.14 -4.51 14.53
C LEU A 295 18.35 -4.43 13.59
N HIS A 296 18.72 -3.23 13.13
CA HIS A 296 19.87 -3.02 12.24
C HIS A 296 21.24 -2.96 12.96
N ARG A 297 21.26 -2.94 14.30
CA ARG A 297 22.50 -3.06 15.08
C ARG A 297 22.91 -4.51 15.28
N ASP A 298 21.95 -5.43 15.39
CA ASP A 298 22.21 -6.85 15.57
C ASP A 298 22.74 -7.52 14.29
N ASP A 299 22.39 -7.01 13.11
CA ASP A 299 22.93 -7.48 11.81
C ASP A 299 24.42 -7.12 11.56
N LYS A 300 25.09 -6.45 12.50
CA LYS A 300 26.49 -6.00 12.39
C LYS A 300 27.45 -6.62 13.41
N GLN A 301 27.01 -7.60 14.20
CA GLN A 301 27.89 -8.47 15.01
C GLN A 301 27.99 -9.86 14.38
#